data_AF-A0A7H0GUQ5-F1
#
_entry.id   AF-A0A7H0GUQ5-F1
#
_cell.length_a   1.000
_cell.length_b   1.000
_cell.length_c   1.000
_cell.angle_alpha   90.00
_cell.angle_beta   90.00
_cell.angle_gamma   90.00
#
_symmetry.space_group_name_H-M   'P 1'
#
loop_
_entity.id
_entity.type
_entity.pdbx_description
1 polymer ?
#
loop_
_entity_poly.entity_id
_entity_poly.type
_entity_poly.pdbx_seq_one_letter_code
_entity_poly.pdbx_strand_id
1 'polypeptide(L)'
;MRLPASLLFTGFLLALAPLACSQQTPETPSSTRPGGPSAIPVQSATPALLETFETGSKGAYAEADEILPSGSWHFTDAMIGSAPTDHKNGTRAVRLRGRGRLRMNFDAPAGIKSVRISSATYGDDAPSTWELWISQDGGRQYQRAGAAVRTSGPRLTLSTFGVSPGANCGWRSAKQMAATPASTSMILLCLRRPALLRRQWHLLLCPRPARRPALPSWSAATTIWPSATPAALPAA
;
A
#
# COMPACT_ATOMS: atom_id res chain seq x y z
N MET A 1 -27.17 79.63 -10.64
CA MET A 1 -28.44 78.98 -10.24
C MET A 1 -28.24 78.36 -8.86
N ARG A 2 -28.95 78.91 -7.86
CA ARG A 2 -29.46 78.34 -6.58
C ARG A 2 -28.57 77.44 -5.67
N LEU A 3 -28.16 78.03 -4.54
CA LEU A 3 -28.04 77.44 -3.18
C LEU A 3 -29.44 77.00 -2.65
N PRO A 4 -29.64 76.14 -1.60
CA PRO A 4 -29.09 76.19 -0.20
C PRO A 4 -28.69 74.81 0.41
N ALA A 5 -27.87 74.65 1.46
CA ALA A 5 -27.92 75.05 2.88
C ALA A 5 -28.96 74.29 3.76
N SER A 6 -28.52 73.93 4.99
CA SER A 6 -29.28 73.50 6.18
C SER A 6 -29.71 72.01 6.30
N LEU A 7 -29.81 71.35 7.46
CA LEU A 7 -29.38 71.46 8.88
C LEU A 7 -30.22 70.36 9.62
N LEU A 8 -29.77 69.86 10.80
CA LEU A 8 -30.56 69.06 11.79
C LEU A 8 -30.79 67.57 11.43
N PHE A 9 -30.94 66.58 12.31
CA PHE A 9 -31.13 66.52 13.76
C PHE A 9 -30.77 65.10 14.25
N THR A 10 -30.28 65.00 15.48
CA THR A 10 -30.12 63.81 16.31
C THR A 10 -31.41 62.96 16.41
N GLY A 11 -31.28 61.63 16.35
CA GLY A 11 -32.40 60.69 16.50
C GLY A 11 -32.00 59.38 17.16
N PHE A 12 -31.85 59.42 18.48
CA PHE A 12 -31.76 58.29 19.40
C PHE A 12 -33.08 57.51 19.39
N LEU A 13 -33.08 56.25 18.94
CA LEU A 13 -34.23 55.36 19.07
C LEU A 13 -33.86 54.14 19.91
N LEU A 14 -34.23 54.29 21.18
CA LEU A 14 -34.27 53.31 22.26
C LEU A 14 -35.52 52.44 22.08
N ALA A 15 -35.38 51.11 22.10
CA ALA A 15 -36.51 50.20 22.25
C ALA A 15 -36.22 49.15 23.34
N LEU A 16 -37.09 49.19 24.35
CA LEU A 16 -37.14 48.43 25.60
C LEU A 16 -37.36 46.92 25.39
N ALA A 17 -36.69 46.11 26.21
CA ALA A 17 -37.09 44.74 26.56
C ALA A 17 -37.43 44.69 28.06
N PRO A 18 -38.59 44.14 28.48
CA PRO A 18 -38.93 44.05 29.90
C PRO A 18 -39.02 42.60 30.46
N LEU A 19 -38.86 42.54 31.80
CA LEU A 19 -39.17 41.49 32.80
C LEU A 19 -38.23 40.25 32.87
N ALA A 20 -37.34 40.15 33.87
CA ALA A 20 -37.53 39.75 35.30
C ALA A 20 -37.61 38.22 35.46
N CYS A 21 -36.90 37.50 36.35
CA CYS A 21 -36.54 37.61 37.77
C CYS A 21 -35.31 36.67 38.00
N SER A 22 -34.57 36.54 39.11
CA SER A 22 -34.39 37.17 40.41
C SER A 22 -33.12 36.53 41.00
N GLN A 23 -32.29 37.34 41.67
CA GLN A 23 -31.33 37.07 42.77
C GLN A 23 -30.71 35.67 42.94
N GLN A 24 -29.37 35.61 42.95
CA GLN A 24 -28.62 34.76 43.88
C GLN A 24 -27.40 35.48 44.49
N THR A 25 -27.35 35.36 45.81
CA THR A 25 -26.46 35.88 46.85
C THR A 25 -25.01 35.37 46.75
N PRO A 26 -24.00 36.08 47.31
CA PRO A 26 -22.58 35.73 47.17
C PRO A 26 -22.07 34.77 48.25
N GLU A 27 -21.16 33.86 47.88
CA GLU A 27 -20.27 33.13 48.81
C GLU A 27 -18.93 32.83 48.10
N THR A 28 -17.84 32.88 48.89
CA THR A 28 -16.42 32.78 48.47
C THR A 28 -15.94 31.31 48.64
N PRO A 29 -14.63 31.00 48.57
CA PRO A 29 -14.00 30.07 47.63
C PRO A 29 -13.84 28.63 48.17
N SER A 30 -13.85 27.62 47.29
CA SER A 30 -12.92 26.48 47.40
C SER A 30 -13.02 25.53 46.20
N SER A 31 -11.85 25.16 45.68
CA SER A 31 -11.43 23.78 45.43
C SER A 31 -10.79 23.60 44.05
N THR A 32 -9.47 23.78 44.06
CA THR A 32 -8.51 23.27 43.09
C THR A 32 -8.81 21.83 42.71
N ARG A 33 -9.10 21.56 41.43
CA ARG A 33 -8.88 20.23 40.84
C ARG A 33 -7.61 20.29 39.96
N PRO A 34 -6.56 19.51 40.27
CA PRO A 34 -5.31 19.56 39.54
C PRO A 34 -5.50 19.07 38.10
N GLY A 35 -4.80 19.73 37.18
CA GLY A 35 -4.82 19.46 35.75
C GLY A 35 -4.56 17.99 35.44
N GLY A 36 -5.52 17.35 34.78
CA GLY A 36 -5.23 16.15 34.00
C GLY A 36 -4.34 16.57 32.83
N PRO A 37 -3.27 15.82 32.51
CA PRO A 37 -2.44 16.14 31.36
C PRO A 37 -3.30 16.17 30.11
N SER A 38 -3.14 17.22 29.29
CA SER A 38 -3.71 17.27 27.94
C SER A 38 -3.46 15.94 27.24
N ALA A 39 -4.52 15.31 26.74
CA ALA A 39 -4.38 14.15 25.88
C ALA A 39 -3.58 14.56 24.64
N ILE A 40 -2.29 14.21 24.63
CA ILE A 40 -1.43 14.36 23.46
C ILE A 40 -2.06 13.51 22.37
N PRO A 41 -2.40 14.06 21.19
CA PRO A 41 -2.86 13.24 20.08
C PRO A 41 -1.75 12.25 19.76
N VAL A 42 -2.00 10.96 20.00
CA VAL A 42 -1.11 9.88 19.57
C VAL A 42 -1.21 9.83 18.05
N GLN A 43 -0.41 10.64 17.36
CA GLN A 43 -0.19 10.49 15.94
C GLN A 43 0.37 9.09 15.74
N SER A 44 -0.47 8.19 15.24
CA SER A 44 -0.06 6.86 14.85
C SER A 44 1.03 7.03 13.79
N ALA A 45 2.28 6.75 14.17
CA ALA A 45 3.37 6.72 13.22
C ALA A 45 3.00 5.71 12.14
N THR A 46 2.93 6.16 10.88
CA THR A 46 2.73 5.24 9.77
C THR A 46 3.96 4.33 9.73
N PRO A 47 3.82 3.00 9.81
CA PRO A 47 4.97 2.11 9.80
C PRO A 47 5.74 2.31 8.49
N ALA A 48 6.99 2.75 8.61
CA ALA A 48 7.90 2.97 7.51
C ALA A 48 8.87 1.80 7.42
N LEU A 49 9.06 1.28 6.21
CA LEU A 49 10.14 0.34 5.91
C LEU A 49 11.38 1.14 5.51
N LEU A 50 12.49 0.94 6.20
CA LEU A 50 13.79 1.51 5.85
C LEU A 50 14.80 0.39 5.66
N GLU A 51 15.48 0.38 4.52
CA GLU A 51 16.61 -0.51 4.23
C GLU A 51 17.81 0.35 3.81
N THR A 52 18.96 0.12 4.45
CA THR A 52 20.20 0.86 4.23
C THR A 52 21.34 -0.01 3.70
N PHE A 53 21.18 -1.34 3.71
CA PHE A 53 22.14 -2.36 3.29
C PHE A 53 23.42 -2.45 4.12
N GLU A 54 23.50 -1.72 5.23
CA GLU A 54 24.72 -1.58 6.05
C GLU A 54 25.16 -2.89 6.71
N THR A 55 24.23 -3.80 6.99
CA THR A 55 24.54 -5.10 7.61
C THR A 55 24.72 -6.23 6.60
N GLY A 56 24.45 -5.98 5.32
CA GLY A 56 24.44 -7.01 4.30
C GLY A 56 25.84 -7.39 3.84
N SER A 57 26.07 -8.68 3.65
CA SER A 57 27.39 -9.30 3.42
C SER A 57 27.59 -9.87 2.01
N LYS A 58 26.53 -9.92 1.20
CA LYS A 58 26.56 -10.46 -0.16
C LYS A 58 27.53 -9.72 -1.09
N GLY A 59 28.75 -10.24 -1.24
CA GLY A 59 29.81 -9.62 -2.05
C GLY A 59 29.92 -10.08 -3.52
N ALA A 60 29.00 -10.93 -4.00
CA ALA A 60 29.05 -11.50 -5.35
C ALA A 60 27.74 -11.28 -6.13
N TYR A 61 27.84 -11.16 -7.45
CA TYR A 61 26.71 -10.94 -8.37
C TYR A 61 25.84 -12.18 -8.65
N ALA A 62 26.30 -13.37 -8.27
CA ALA A 62 25.52 -14.61 -8.41
C ALA A 62 24.17 -14.50 -7.69
N GLU A 63 23.14 -15.18 -8.16
CA GLU A 63 21.82 -15.12 -7.52
C GLU A 63 21.86 -15.67 -6.08
N ALA A 64 21.34 -14.91 -5.11
CA ALA A 64 21.21 -15.37 -3.72
C ALA A 64 20.24 -14.50 -2.93
N ASP A 65 19.71 -15.05 -1.85
CA ASP A 65 19.02 -14.29 -0.81
C ASP A 65 20.00 -13.73 0.23
N GLU A 66 19.72 -12.54 0.76
CA GLU A 66 20.42 -11.93 1.89
C GLU A 66 19.39 -11.53 2.96
N ILE A 67 19.68 -11.81 4.23
CA ILE A 67 18.86 -11.37 5.35
C ILE A 67 19.36 -10.01 5.84
N LEU A 68 18.49 -9.01 5.75
CA LEU A 68 18.75 -7.62 6.15
C LEU A 68 17.80 -7.19 7.27
N PRO A 69 18.01 -6.04 7.92
CA PRO A 69 17.18 -5.60 9.04
C PRO A 69 15.71 -5.38 8.65
N SER A 70 15.46 -5.03 7.38
CA SER A 70 14.09 -4.89 6.87
C SER A 70 13.42 -6.23 6.55
N GLY A 71 14.19 -7.30 6.29
CA GLY A 71 13.71 -8.63 5.95
C GLY A 71 14.63 -9.38 4.97
N SER A 72 14.13 -10.48 4.38
CA SER A 72 14.87 -11.24 3.35
C SER A 72 14.73 -10.60 1.98
N TRP A 73 15.85 -10.43 1.28
CA TRP A 73 15.92 -9.87 -0.06
C TRP A 73 16.59 -10.82 -1.02
N HIS A 74 16.01 -10.99 -2.20
CA HIS A 74 16.54 -11.78 -3.29
C HIS A 74 17.27 -10.89 -4.29
N PHE A 75 18.52 -11.24 -4.59
CA PHE A 75 19.42 -10.50 -5.46
C PHE A 75 19.73 -11.33 -6.70
N THR A 76 19.52 -10.78 -7.90
CA THR A 76 19.98 -11.34 -9.18
C THR A 76 20.88 -10.33 -9.85
N ASP A 77 22.09 -10.71 -10.29
CA ASP A 77 23.07 -9.77 -10.87
C ASP A 77 23.24 -8.51 -10.01
N ALA A 78 23.24 -8.72 -8.70
CA ALA A 78 23.33 -7.68 -7.70
C ALA A 78 24.20 -8.13 -6.52
N MET A 79 24.90 -7.18 -5.93
CA MET A 79 25.73 -7.40 -4.74
C MET A 79 25.71 -6.17 -3.83
N ILE A 80 26.12 -6.35 -2.57
CA ILE A 80 26.29 -5.28 -1.59
C ILE A 80 27.78 -4.94 -1.54
N GLY A 81 28.10 -3.71 -1.92
CA GLY A 81 29.47 -3.22 -2.03
C GLY A 81 29.78 -2.11 -1.04
N SER A 82 31.07 -1.92 -0.77
CA SER A 82 31.61 -0.86 0.09
C SER A 82 32.79 -0.12 -0.53
N ALA A 83 33.02 -0.27 -1.84
CA ALA A 83 34.16 0.32 -2.53
C ALA A 83 34.08 1.87 -2.52
N PRO A 84 35.21 2.58 -2.66
CA PRO A 84 35.21 4.05 -2.78
C PRO A 84 34.40 4.56 -4.00
N THR A 85 34.31 3.73 -5.03
CA THR A 85 33.52 3.96 -6.26
C THR A 85 32.02 3.74 -6.07
N ASP A 86 31.60 3.21 -4.91
CA ASP A 86 30.18 3.14 -4.55
C ASP A 86 29.74 4.47 -3.96
N HIS A 87 28.89 5.16 -4.69
CA HIS A 87 28.18 6.31 -4.15
C HIS A 87 27.06 5.83 -3.23
N LYS A 88 27.24 6.11 -1.95
CA LYS A 88 26.47 5.49 -0.85
C LYS A 88 26.20 6.49 0.25
N ASN A 89 25.14 6.25 1.00
CA ASN A 89 24.82 6.99 2.22
C ASN A 89 25.05 6.07 3.42
N GLY A 90 26.24 6.13 4.00
CA GLY A 90 26.73 5.15 4.96
C GLY A 90 28.00 4.47 4.45
N THR A 91 28.15 3.18 4.72
CA THR A 91 29.33 2.41 4.37
C THR A 91 29.09 1.37 3.28
N ARG A 92 27.82 1.03 3.00
CA ARG A 92 27.45 0.04 1.97
C ARG A 92 26.34 0.53 1.05
N ALA A 93 26.27 -0.06 -0.14
CA ALA A 93 25.16 0.13 -1.08
C ALA A 93 24.99 -1.12 -1.95
N VAL A 94 23.78 -1.32 -2.47
CA VAL A 94 23.55 -2.34 -3.51
C VAL A 94 24.08 -1.83 -4.85
N ARG A 95 24.86 -2.68 -5.52
CA ARG A 95 25.24 -2.52 -6.92
C ARG A 95 24.40 -3.46 -7.76
N LEU A 96 23.78 -2.92 -8.80
CA LEU A 96 23.09 -3.66 -9.85
C LEU A 96 23.93 -3.55 -11.13
N ARG A 97 23.97 -4.61 -11.94
CA ARG A 97 24.61 -4.57 -13.27
C ARG A 97 23.69 -5.19 -14.32
N GLY A 98 23.81 -4.75 -15.57
CA GLY A 98 23.03 -5.30 -16.68
C GLY A 98 21.52 -5.30 -16.39
N ARG A 99 20.93 -6.48 -16.27
CA ARG A 99 19.51 -6.69 -15.94
C ARG A 99 19.29 -7.06 -14.47
N GLY A 100 20.13 -6.52 -13.59
CA GLY A 100 20.11 -6.79 -12.16
C GLY A 100 18.74 -6.57 -11.53
N ARG A 101 18.40 -7.41 -10.56
CA ARG A 101 17.12 -7.35 -9.84
C ARG A 101 17.33 -7.44 -8.35
N LEU A 102 16.54 -6.65 -7.63
CA LEU A 102 16.43 -6.69 -6.19
C LEU A 102 14.96 -6.89 -5.81
N ARG A 103 14.64 -7.98 -5.11
CA ARG A 103 13.26 -8.33 -4.75
C ARG A 103 13.12 -8.56 -3.25
N MET A 104 12.08 -7.99 -2.64
CA MET A 104 11.69 -8.35 -1.27
C MET A 104 11.02 -9.73 -1.24
N ASN A 105 11.44 -10.59 -0.32
CA ASN A 105 10.79 -11.89 -0.04
C ASN A 105 9.75 -11.78 1.10
N PHE A 106 9.30 -10.57 1.43
CA PHE A 106 8.35 -10.28 2.49
C PHE A 106 7.43 -9.12 2.09
N ASP A 107 6.32 -8.97 2.80
CA ASP A 107 5.38 -7.87 2.59
C ASP A 107 5.78 -6.63 3.40
N ALA A 108 5.81 -5.47 2.73
CA ALA A 108 5.91 -4.18 3.41
C ALA A 108 4.68 -3.95 4.33
N PRO A 109 4.81 -3.10 5.36
CA PRO A 109 3.69 -2.70 6.20
C PRO A 109 2.48 -2.20 5.40
N ALA A 110 1.27 -2.38 5.93
CA ALA A 110 0.08 -1.86 5.26
C ALA A 110 0.08 -0.32 5.23
N GLY A 111 -0.48 0.27 4.17
CA GLY A 111 -0.68 1.72 4.09
C GLY A 111 0.51 2.52 3.55
N ILE A 112 1.48 1.89 2.88
CA ILE A 112 2.55 2.59 2.17
C ILE A 112 1.96 3.50 1.09
N LYS A 113 2.28 4.79 1.17
CA LYS A 113 1.84 5.82 0.21
C LYS A 113 2.96 6.27 -0.74
N SER A 114 4.21 6.03 -0.36
CA SER A 114 5.36 6.48 -1.15
C SER A 114 6.55 5.55 -0.97
N VAL A 115 7.29 5.33 -2.05
CA VAL A 115 8.59 4.65 -2.05
C VAL A 115 9.66 5.68 -2.42
N ARG A 116 10.76 5.69 -1.67
CA ARG A 116 11.90 6.60 -1.89
C ARG A 116 13.17 5.79 -2.07
N ILE A 117 13.88 6.02 -3.17
CA ILE A 117 15.10 5.28 -3.54
C ILE A 117 16.16 6.29 -3.97
N SER A 118 17.31 6.27 -3.32
CA SER A 118 18.50 7.03 -3.74
C SER A 118 19.33 6.18 -4.70
N SER A 119 19.77 6.74 -5.82
CA SER A 119 20.59 6.03 -6.82
C SER A 119 21.66 6.95 -7.42
N ALA A 120 22.78 6.35 -7.84
CA ALA A 120 23.89 6.97 -8.57
C ALA A 120 24.52 5.92 -9.51
N THR A 121 25.36 6.34 -10.47
CA THR A 121 26.17 5.38 -11.25
C THR A 121 27.34 4.87 -10.40
N TYR A 122 27.91 3.73 -10.78
CA TYR A 122 29.15 3.24 -10.17
C TYR A 122 30.33 4.03 -10.73
N GLY A 123 31.11 4.71 -9.89
CA GLY A 123 32.17 5.62 -10.35
C GLY A 123 31.68 6.56 -11.47
N ASP A 124 32.44 6.59 -12.57
CA ASP A 124 32.14 7.38 -13.77
C ASP A 124 31.46 6.57 -14.88
N ASP A 125 30.81 5.46 -14.55
CA ASP A 125 30.09 4.63 -15.51
C ASP A 125 29.04 5.42 -16.28
N ALA A 126 28.74 4.95 -17.49
CA ALA A 126 27.69 5.51 -18.32
C ALA A 126 26.31 5.47 -17.60
N PRO A 127 25.39 6.38 -17.96
CA PRO A 127 24.08 6.43 -17.35
C PRO A 127 23.32 5.10 -17.45
N SER A 128 22.73 4.69 -16.32
CA SER A 128 21.98 3.44 -16.19
C SER A 128 20.49 3.73 -16.02
N THR A 129 19.64 2.80 -16.45
CA THR A 129 18.18 2.93 -16.28
C THR A 129 17.66 1.81 -15.39
N TRP A 130 16.74 2.13 -14.49
CA TRP A 130 16.07 1.16 -13.64
C TRP A 130 14.59 1.47 -13.44
N GLU A 131 13.85 0.46 -13.00
CA GLU A 131 12.40 0.56 -12.80
C GLU A 131 11.99 0.03 -11.44
N LEU A 132 10.99 0.67 -10.84
CA LEU A 132 10.31 0.18 -9.65
C LEU A 132 9.08 -0.62 -10.05
N TRP A 133 8.93 -1.81 -9.47
CA TRP A 133 7.82 -2.71 -9.67
C TRP A 133 7.23 -3.11 -8.31
N ILE A 134 5.91 -3.15 -8.25
CA ILE A 134 5.15 -3.34 -7.02
C ILE A 134 4.19 -4.51 -7.20
N SER A 135 4.18 -5.40 -6.22
CA SER A 135 3.19 -6.47 -6.06
C SER A 135 2.20 -6.09 -4.97
N GLN A 136 0.92 -6.38 -5.21
CA GLN A 136 -0.14 -6.29 -4.20
C GLN A 136 -0.71 -7.68 -3.87
N ASP A 137 -0.11 -8.78 -4.31
CA ASP A 137 -0.67 -10.12 -4.18
C ASP A 137 0.33 -11.15 -3.65
N GLY A 138 1.27 -10.70 -2.80
CA GLY A 138 2.26 -11.58 -2.18
C GLY A 138 3.39 -12.01 -3.12
N GLY A 139 3.64 -11.25 -4.18
CA GLY A 139 4.74 -11.46 -5.12
C GLY A 139 4.36 -12.33 -6.31
N ARG A 140 3.06 -12.55 -6.55
CA ARG A 140 2.58 -13.38 -7.66
C ARG A 140 2.50 -12.58 -8.96
N GLN A 141 2.16 -11.30 -8.88
CA GLN A 141 2.12 -10.38 -10.01
C GLN A 141 2.76 -9.05 -9.63
N TYR A 142 3.51 -8.48 -10.56
CA TYR A 142 4.15 -7.18 -10.38
C TYR A 142 3.68 -6.21 -11.46
N GLN A 143 3.51 -4.95 -11.05
CA GLN A 143 3.18 -3.85 -11.94
C GLN A 143 4.19 -2.73 -11.74
N ARG A 144 4.59 -2.08 -12.83
CA ARG A 144 5.52 -0.95 -12.77
C ARG A 144 4.88 0.23 -12.03
N ALA A 145 5.64 0.83 -11.12
CA ALA A 145 5.26 2.01 -10.37
C ALA A 145 6.02 3.22 -10.92
N GLY A 146 5.29 4.12 -11.60
CA GLY A 146 5.87 5.34 -12.19
C GLY A 146 6.67 5.09 -13.48
N ALA A 147 7.48 6.09 -13.85
CA ALA A 147 8.38 6.03 -15.00
C ALA A 147 9.71 5.35 -14.64
N ALA A 148 10.43 4.88 -15.66
CA ALA A 148 11.81 4.43 -15.50
C ALA A 148 12.67 5.61 -15.06
N VAL A 149 13.61 5.34 -14.17
CA VAL A 149 14.57 6.33 -13.68
C VAL A 149 15.88 6.13 -14.42
N ARG A 150 16.37 7.20 -15.05
CA ARG A 150 17.71 7.26 -15.62
C ARG A 150 18.63 7.94 -14.62
N THR A 151 19.64 7.21 -14.17
CA THR A 151 20.63 7.67 -13.20
C THR A 151 21.95 7.94 -13.92
N SER A 152 22.55 9.09 -13.64
CA SER A 152 23.82 9.51 -14.27
C SER A 152 24.73 10.20 -13.26
N GLY A 153 26.01 9.87 -13.31
CA GLY A 153 27.04 10.53 -12.53
C GLY A 153 27.07 10.11 -11.06
N PRO A 154 28.04 10.67 -10.30
CA PRO A 154 28.42 10.16 -8.99
C PRO A 154 27.51 10.63 -7.84
N ARG A 155 26.54 11.50 -8.11
CA ARG A 155 25.71 12.08 -7.05
C ARG A 155 24.46 11.26 -6.80
N LEU A 156 24.26 10.85 -5.55
CA LEU A 156 23.02 10.22 -5.11
C LEU A 156 21.83 11.14 -5.39
N THR A 157 20.91 10.64 -6.20
CA THR A 157 19.67 11.33 -6.56
C THR A 157 18.49 10.54 -6.01
N LEU A 158 17.63 11.24 -5.27
CA LEU A 158 16.44 10.67 -4.64
C LEU A 158 15.27 10.62 -5.62
N SER A 159 14.77 9.43 -5.91
CA SER A 159 13.54 9.20 -6.67
C SER A 159 12.39 8.88 -5.73
N THR A 160 11.24 9.53 -5.93
CA THR A 160 10.03 9.32 -5.11
C THR A 160 8.88 8.84 -5.99
N PHE A 161 8.25 7.73 -5.58
CA PHE A 161 7.14 7.12 -6.29
C PHE A 161 5.90 7.13 -5.40
N GLY A 162 4.79 7.66 -5.90
CA GLY A 162 3.50 7.53 -5.23
C GLY A 162 2.95 6.12 -5.39
N VAL A 163 2.47 5.54 -4.29
CA VAL A 163 1.81 4.23 -4.27
C VAL A 163 0.33 4.47 -4.02
N SER A 164 -0.51 4.18 -5.02
CA SER A 164 -1.95 4.30 -4.90
C SER A 164 -2.57 2.92 -4.62
N PRO A 165 -3.27 2.73 -3.48
CA PRO A 165 -4.07 1.54 -3.24
C PRO A 165 -5.25 1.52 -4.23
N GLY A 166 -5.24 0.59 -5.18
CA GLY A 166 -6.42 0.33 -6.01
C GLY A 166 -6.73 1.34 -7.12
N ALA A 167 -5.80 2.22 -7.52
CA ALA A 167 -5.92 2.82 -8.84
C ALA A 167 -5.86 1.67 -9.85
N ASN A 168 -6.87 1.59 -10.73
CA ASN A 168 -6.90 0.68 -11.88
C ASN A 168 -5.64 0.90 -12.75
N CYS A 169 -4.51 0.34 -12.35
CA CYS A 169 -3.48 -0.07 -13.29
C CYS A 169 -4.16 -1.13 -14.15
N GLY A 170 -4.60 -0.73 -15.35
CA GLY A 170 -5.50 -1.49 -16.19
C GLY A 170 -5.17 -2.99 -16.15
N TRP A 171 -6.13 -3.79 -15.67
CA TRP A 171 -6.07 -5.24 -15.63
C TRP A 171 -6.14 -5.81 -17.06
N ARG A 172 -5.16 -5.49 -17.89
CA ARG A 172 -4.78 -6.38 -18.98
C ARG A 172 -3.85 -7.36 -18.30
N SER A 173 -4.39 -8.53 -17.94
CA SER A 173 -3.70 -9.69 -17.36
C SER A 173 -2.18 -9.55 -17.42
N ALA A 174 -1.57 -9.01 -16.38
CA ALA A 174 -0.14 -8.68 -16.37
C ALA A 174 0.70 -9.94 -16.16
N LYS A 175 0.46 -10.97 -16.99
CA LYS A 175 1.47 -12.00 -17.26
C LYS A 175 2.53 -11.36 -18.15
N GLN A 176 3.20 -10.32 -17.69
CA GLN A 176 4.37 -9.81 -18.38
C GLN A 176 5.20 -8.89 -17.47
N MET A 177 6.29 -9.45 -16.96
CA MET A 177 7.60 -8.85 -17.17
C MET A 177 7.82 -8.71 -18.69
N ALA A 178 7.07 -7.83 -19.36
CA ALA A 178 7.20 -7.58 -20.79
C ALA A 178 8.52 -6.86 -21.00
N ALA A 179 9.45 -7.56 -21.66
CA ALA A 179 10.60 -7.04 -22.39
C ALA A 179 11.07 -5.66 -21.91
N THR A 180 11.59 -5.61 -20.68
CA THR A 180 12.34 -4.43 -20.24
C THR A 180 13.48 -4.23 -21.24
N PRO A 181 13.73 -3.00 -21.74
CA PRO A 181 14.83 -2.77 -22.66
C PRO A 181 16.13 -3.35 -22.10
N ALA A 182 16.97 -3.88 -22.99
CA ALA A 182 17.98 -4.90 -22.67
C ALA A 182 18.98 -4.57 -21.54
N SER A 183 19.04 -3.33 -21.08
CA SER A 183 19.98 -2.82 -20.06
C SER A 183 19.28 -2.16 -18.86
N THR A 184 18.06 -2.57 -18.53
CA THR A 184 17.29 -1.98 -17.43
C THR A 184 17.26 -2.89 -16.21
N SER A 185 17.69 -2.37 -15.06
CA SER A 185 17.60 -3.07 -13.78
C SER A 185 16.21 -2.89 -13.13
N MET A 186 15.81 -3.80 -12.24
CA MET A 186 14.47 -3.81 -11.64
C MET A 186 14.50 -3.95 -10.12
N ILE A 187 13.70 -3.14 -9.43
CA ILE A 187 13.48 -3.25 -7.99
C ILE A 187 12.03 -3.70 -7.77
N LEU A 188 11.83 -4.82 -7.09
CA LEU A 188 10.55 -5.46 -6.88
C LEU A 188 10.16 -5.40 -5.40
N LEU A 189 9.08 -4.68 -5.09
CA LEU A 189 8.56 -4.56 -3.73
C LEU A 189 7.24 -5.31 -3.61
N CYS A 190 7.05 -6.00 -2.48
CA CYS A 190 5.77 -6.60 -2.16
C CYS A 190 5.05 -5.77 -1.10
N LEU A 191 3.81 -5.37 -1.37
CA LEU A 191 3.01 -4.57 -0.44
C LEU A 191 1.90 -5.43 0.14
N ARG A 192 1.75 -5.33 1.46
CA ARG A 192 0.60 -5.92 2.14
C ARG A 192 -0.67 -5.20 1.69
N ARG A 193 -1.66 -5.95 1.19
CA ARG A 193 -3.00 -5.37 0.99
C ARG A 193 -3.51 -4.88 2.33
N PRO A 194 -4.06 -3.65 2.42
CA PRO A 194 -4.89 -3.33 3.56
C PRO A 194 -5.98 -4.38 3.61
N ALA A 195 -6.09 -5.11 4.72
CA ALA A 195 -7.18 -6.03 4.94
C ALA A 195 -8.45 -5.21 4.73
N LEU A 196 -9.11 -5.40 3.59
CA LEU A 196 -10.49 -4.98 3.46
C LEU A 196 -11.16 -5.75 4.59
N LEU A 197 -11.49 -5.05 5.67
CA LEU A 197 -12.50 -5.49 6.59
C LEU A 197 -13.66 -5.92 5.71
N ARG A 198 -13.80 -7.24 5.53
CA ARG A 198 -15.07 -7.84 5.14
C ARG A 198 -15.99 -7.47 6.29
N ARG A 199 -16.53 -6.26 6.24
CA ARG A 199 -17.67 -5.85 7.05
C ARG A 199 -18.79 -6.74 6.59
N GLN A 200 -18.91 -7.88 7.26
CA GLN A 200 -20.13 -8.30 7.92
C GLN A 200 -21.39 -7.93 7.11
N TRP A 201 -21.72 -8.75 6.12
CA TRP A 201 -23.13 -9.07 5.93
C TRP A 201 -23.44 -10.24 6.86
N HIS A 202 -23.73 -9.90 8.12
CA HIS A 202 -24.58 -10.77 8.95
C HIS A 202 -25.94 -10.82 8.23
N LEU A 203 -26.13 -11.76 7.32
CA LEU A 203 -27.46 -12.21 6.97
C LEU A 203 -27.92 -13.10 8.13
N LEU A 204 -28.39 -12.46 9.20
CA LEU A 204 -29.27 -13.07 10.19
C LEU A 204 -30.61 -13.33 9.47
N LEU A 205 -30.66 -14.40 8.68
CA LEU A 205 -31.93 -15.04 8.35
C LEU A 205 -32.17 -16.09 9.43
N CYS A 206 -33.09 -15.77 10.35
CA CYS A 206 -33.69 -16.72 11.26
C CYS A 206 -34.20 -17.96 10.49
N PRO A 207 -33.95 -19.19 10.97
CA PRO A 207 -34.58 -20.37 10.42
C PRO A 207 -36.07 -20.37 10.78
N ARG A 208 -36.95 -20.36 9.76
CA ARG A 208 -38.36 -20.74 9.95
C ARG A 208 -38.44 -22.27 10.01
N PRO A 209 -39.00 -22.87 11.07
CA PRO A 209 -39.30 -24.30 11.10
C PRO A 209 -40.62 -24.53 10.35
N ALA A 210 -40.58 -25.22 9.22
CA ALA A 210 -41.78 -25.74 8.56
C ALA A 210 -41.77 -27.28 8.65
N ARG A 211 -42.80 -27.78 9.33
CA ARG A 211 -43.11 -29.18 9.60
C ARG A 211 -43.26 -29.99 8.30
N ARG A 212 -42.71 -31.22 8.28
CA ARG A 212 -43.20 -32.35 7.46
C ARG A 212 -44.49 -32.90 8.11
N PRO A 213 -45.49 -33.42 7.37
CA PRO A 213 -45.46 -34.78 6.76
C PRO A 213 -46.18 -34.80 5.38
N ALA A 214 -46.32 -35.84 4.56
CA ALA A 214 -46.22 -37.30 4.64
C ALA A 214 -45.96 -37.87 3.22
N LEU A 215 -45.46 -39.11 3.12
CA LEU A 215 -45.44 -39.94 1.90
C LEU A 215 -46.76 -40.70 1.74
N PRO A 216 -47.14 -41.11 0.52
CA PRO A 216 -47.16 -42.55 0.16
C PRO A 216 -46.62 -42.79 -1.28
N SER A 217 -45.79 -43.79 -1.63
CA SER A 217 -45.86 -45.27 -1.57
C SER A 217 -46.29 -45.90 -2.93
N TRP A 218 -45.45 -46.82 -3.46
CA TRP A 218 -45.65 -47.81 -4.56
C TRP A 218 -45.57 -47.26 -6.01
N SER A 219 -45.07 -47.93 -7.06
CA SER A 219 -44.35 -49.20 -7.26
C SER A 219 -43.72 -49.19 -8.68
N ALA A 220 -42.79 -50.11 -8.92
CA ALA A 220 -41.93 -50.24 -10.10
C ALA A 220 -42.63 -50.57 -11.44
N ALA A 221 -41.99 -50.19 -12.55
CA ALA A 221 -42.13 -50.87 -13.83
C ALA A 221 -40.75 -51.00 -14.51
N THR A 222 -40.27 -52.24 -14.52
CA THR A 222 -39.14 -52.75 -15.31
C THR A 222 -39.56 -52.88 -16.77
N THR A 223 -38.69 -52.51 -17.72
CA THR A 223 -38.62 -53.16 -19.03
C THR A 223 -37.16 -53.18 -19.47
N ILE A 224 -36.70 -54.36 -19.85
CA ILE A 224 -35.32 -54.65 -20.23
C ILE A 224 -35.30 -55.45 -21.55
N TRP A 225 -34.21 -55.23 -22.30
CA TRP A 225 -33.60 -56.00 -23.42
C TRP A 225 -33.88 -55.53 -24.86
N PRO A 226 -32.98 -55.79 -25.85
CA PRO A 226 -31.74 -56.57 -25.77
C PRO A 226 -30.45 -55.92 -26.34
N SER A 227 -29.38 -56.61 -25.94
CA SER A 227 -27.97 -56.66 -26.34
C SER A 227 -27.61 -56.69 -27.83
N ALA A 228 -26.42 -56.17 -28.15
CA ALA A 228 -25.44 -56.83 -29.05
C ALA A 228 -24.01 -56.26 -28.86
N THR A 229 -23.17 -57.02 -28.14
CA THR A 229 -21.71 -57.17 -28.37
C THR A 229 -21.53 -58.40 -29.31
N PRO A 230 -20.36 -58.77 -29.91
CA PRO A 230 -18.97 -58.48 -29.52
C PRO A 230 -17.90 -58.37 -30.66
N ALA A 231 -16.64 -58.30 -30.20
CA ALA A 231 -15.38 -58.80 -30.81
C ALA A 231 -14.66 -57.88 -31.83
N ALA A 232 -13.32 -57.76 -31.87
CA ALA A 232 -12.26 -58.63 -31.35
C ALA A 232 -10.95 -57.87 -31.00
N LEU A 233 -10.12 -58.56 -30.21
CA LEU A 233 -8.75 -58.30 -29.73
C LEU A 233 -7.65 -58.38 -30.86
N PRO A 234 -6.33 -58.55 -30.57
CA PRO A 234 -5.35 -57.61 -29.98
C PRO A 234 -3.99 -57.58 -30.75
N ALA A 235 -3.02 -56.87 -30.15
CA ALA A 235 -1.57 -57.13 -30.12
C ALA A 235 -0.67 -56.65 -31.29
N ALA A 236 0.20 -55.69 -30.98
CA ALA A 236 1.65 -55.90 -30.81
C ALA A 236 2.24 -54.77 -29.96
#